data_AF-A0A839HN28-F1
#
_entry.id   AF-A0A839HN28-F1
#
_cell.length_a   1.000
_cell.length_b   1.000
_cell.length_c   1.000
_cell.angle_alpha   90.00
_cell.angle_beta   90.00
_cell.angle_gamma   90.00
#
_symmetry.space_group_name_H-M   'P 1'
#
loop_
_entity.id
_entity.type
_entity.pdbx_description
1 polymer ?
#
loop_
_entity_poly.entity_id
_entity_poly.type
_entity_poly.pdbx_seq_one_letter_code
_entity_poly.pdbx_strand_id
1 'polypeptide(L)'
;MFSPASPPRATGPADALPRLDGLWRADRLAAASGATCPSGLSGLDAVLPGRGWPLGVLSELLIPAPASGELGVLAPLLRQHQAQPGAAGLLWVDPPHGLQHDGLAALGLAELPLLLLREARAADTAWAVEQALRSGLALAIVWWCLQALPALSLRRLQRAAQASPASLLVLLRPQAVAAQASPAPLRLQLDPVAGPALTLRLLKRQGPPLDRLLHLPRPHPLRLGAARLQPLGPAAPRPVPAPRPLPHSTGPRRLGVV
;
A
#
# COMPACT_ATOMS: atom_id res chain seq x y z
N MET A 1 -21.67 13.38 -62.79
CA MET A 1 -21.46 12.51 -61.61
C MET A 1 -20.83 13.38 -60.52
N PHE A 2 -21.65 14.02 -59.68
CA PHE A 2 -21.19 14.95 -58.64
C PHE A 2 -20.99 14.18 -57.34
N SER A 3 -19.75 14.13 -56.85
CA SER A 3 -19.41 13.66 -55.50
C SER A 3 -19.75 14.76 -54.48
N PRO A 4 -20.48 14.49 -53.38
CA PRO A 4 -20.65 15.47 -52.33
C PRO A 4 -19.37 15.54 -51.48
N ALA A 5 -18.83 16.74 -51.34
CA ALA A 5 -17.78 17.04 -50.38
C ALA A 5 -18.33 16.92 -48.95
N SER A 6 -17.66 16.13 -48.11
CA SER A 6 -17.95 16.05 -46.67
C SER A 6 -17.73 17.42 -46.01
N PRO A 7 -18.63 17.88 -45.13
CA PRO A 7 -18.43 19.14 -44.43
C PRO A 7 -17.27 19.04 -43.42
N PRO A 8 -16.53 20.14 -43.17
CA PRO A 8 -15.51 20.17 -42.14
C PRO A 8 -16.14 19.93 -40.76
N ARG A 9 -15.53 19.04 -39.96
CA ARG A 9 -15.90 18.83 -38.56
C ARG A 9 -15.82 20.16 -37.81
N ALA A 10 -16.95 20.62 -37.28
CA ALA A 10 -17.01 21.79 -36.42
C ALA A 10 -16.17 21.54 -35.15
N THR A 11 -15.03 22.21 -35.07
CA THR A 11 -14.24 22.38 -33.84
C THR A 11 -15.03 23.31 -32.91
N GLY A 12 -15.72 22.73 -31.94
CA GLY A 12 -16.40 23.50 -30.90
C GLY A 12 -15.40 24.31 -30.04
N PRO A 13 -15.89 25.32 -29.28
CA PRO A 13 -15.05 26.24 -28.49
C PRO A 13 -14.23 25.58 -27.37
N ALA A 14 -14.42 24.28 -27.11
CA ALA A 14 -13.69 23.51 -26.11
C ALA A 14 -12.24 23.14 -26.50
N ASP A 15 -11.89 23.20 -27.79
CA ASP A 15 -10.54 22.86 -28.26
C ASP A 15 -9.56 24.04 -28.31
N ALA A 16 -10.02 25.26 -27.98
CA ALA A 16 -9.22 26.48 -28.04
C ALA A 16 -8.59 26.90 -26.70
N LEU A 17 -8.85 26.19 -25.59
CA LEU A 17 -8.25 26.55 -24.31
C LEU A 17 -6.78 26.13 -24.24
N PRO A 18 -5.84 27.04 -23.93
CA PRO A 18 -4.44 26.69 -23.74
C PRO A 18 -4.31 25.63 -22.63
N ARG A 19 -3.36 24.70 -22.80
CA ARG A 19 -3.02 23.72 -21.76
C ARG A 19 -2.41 24.46 -20.58
N LEU A 20 -3.23 24.81 -19.60
CA LEU A 20 -2.77 25.33 -18.33
C LEU A 20 -2.23 24.18 -17.48
N ASP A 21 -1.01 24.32 -16.98
CA ASP A 21 -0.43 23.34 -16.04
C ASP A 21 -1.36 23.20 -14.82
N GLY A 22 -1.82 21.96 -14.57
CA GLY A 22 -2.73 21.63 -13.47
C GLY A 22 -4.23 21.60 -13.80
N LEU A 23 -4.66 21.96 -15.02
CA LEU A 23 -6.06 21.83 -15.45
C LEU A 23 -6.31 20.49 -16.16
N TRP A 24 -7.05 19.58 -15.52
CA TRP A 24 -7.42 18.29 -16.11
C TRP A 24 -8.75 18.38 -16.88
N ARG A 25 -8.78 17.84 -18.12
CA ARG A 25 -9.99 17.75 -18.97
C ARG A 25 -10.68 16.39 -18.78
N ALA A 26 -11.98 16.42 -18.46
CA ALA A 26 -12.75 15.26 -18.03
C ALA A 26 -12.96 14.16 -19.10
N ASP A 27 -12.84 14.53 -20.38
CA ASP A 27 -13.07 13.68 -21.55
C ASP A 27 -11.84 12.88 -21.98
N ARG A 28 -10.66 13.10 -21.38
CA ARG A 28 -9.43 12.41 -21.73
C ARG A 28 -8.75 11.77 -20.52
N LEU A 29 -8.20 10.57 -20.72
CA LEU A 29 -7.27 10.01 -19.75
C LEU A 29 -6.12 11.00 -19.65
N ALA A 30 -5.88 11.53 -18.45
CA ALA A 30 -4.75 12.43 -18.28
C ALA A 30 -3.49 11.68 -18.75
N ALA A 31 -2.63 12.33 -19.54
CA ALA A 31 -1.23 11.96 -19.47
C ALA A 31 -0.84 12.06 -18.00
N ALA A 32 -0.22 11.01 -17.44
CA ALA A 32 0.12 11.01 -16.01
C ALA A 32 0.85 12.31 -15.70
N SER A 33 0.24 13.17 -14.89
CA SER A 33 0.81 14.48 -14.58
C SER A 33 1.92 14.38 -13.52
N GLY A 34 2.50 13.19 -13.36
CA GLY A 34 3.47 12.82 -12.33
C GLY A 34 4.00 11.39 -12.55
N ALA A 35 4.92 10.98 -11.70
CA ALA A 35 5.51 9.66 -11.73
C ALA A 35 4.47 8.57 -11.40
N THR A 36 4.64 7.39 -11.98
CA THR A 36 3.80 6.21 -11.70
C THR A 36 4.66 5.01 -11.36
N CYS A 37 4.17 4.15 -10.49
CA CYS A 37 4.76 2.86 -10.15
C CYS A 37 3.86 1.73 -10.66
N PRO A 38 4.39 0.69 -11.34
CA PRO A 38 3.57 -0.46 -11.71
C PRO A 38 2.91 -1.07 -10.46
N SER A 39 1.60 -1.29 -10.49
CA SER A 39 0.91 -1.91 -9.35
C SER A 39 1.21 -3.40 -9.24
N GLY A 40 1.83 -3.99 -10.27
CA GLY A 40 2.06 -5.43 -10.40
C GLY A 40 0.78 -6.21 -10.71
N LEU A 41 -0.29 -5.51 -11.10
CA LEU A 41 -1.57 -6.07 -11.48
C LEU A 41 -1.93 -5.51 -12.86
N SER A 42 -1.57 -6.25 -13.91
CA SER A 42 -1.65 -5.76 -15.30
C SER A 42 -3.03 -5.24 -15.70
N GLY A 43 -4.11 -5.85 -15.18
CA GLY A 43 -5.48 -5.40 -15.40
C GLY A 43 -5.78 -4.04 -14.76
N LEU A 44 -5.19 -3.73 -13.60
CA LEU A 44 -5.28 -2.41 -12.95
C LEU A 44 -4.40 -1.39 -13.68
N ASP A 45 -3.15 -1.75 -13.95
CA ASP A 45 -2.21 -0.88 -14.67
C ASP A 45 -2.78 -0.45 -16.03
N ALA A 46 -3.42 -1.35 -16.78
CA ALA A 46 -4.02 -1.03 -18.08
C ALA A 46 -5.12 0.04 -18.01
N VAL A 47 -5.78 0.20 -16.86
CA VAL A 47 -6.86 1.19 -16.68
C VAL A 47 -6.42 2.42 -15.88
N LEU A 48 -5.20 2.47 -15.35
CA LEU A 48 -4.71 3.66 -14.66
C LEU A 48 -4.04 4.64 -15.64
N PRO A 49 -4.19 5.96 -15.41
CA PRO A 49 -3.40 6.96 -16.13
C PRO A 49 -1.90 6.67 -15.98
N GLY A 50 -1.13 6.77 -17.07
CA GLY A 50 0.30 6.43 -17.06
C GLY A 50 0.61 4.94 -16.95
N ARG A 51 -0.41 4.07 -16.98
CA ARG A 51 -0.27 2.61 -16.88
C ARG A 51 0.38 2.12 -15.58
N GLY A 52 0.10 2.81 -14.47
CA GLY A 52 0.61 2.47 -13.16
C GLY A 52 -0.11 3.21 -12.04
N TRP A 53 0.19 2.83 -10.80
CA TRP A 53 -0.25 3.54 -9.61
C TRP A 53 0.42 4.92 -9.51
N PRO A 54 -0.33 6.01 -9.32
CA PRO A 54 0.24 7.35 -9.27
C PRO A 54 1.07 7.57 -7.99
N LEU A 55 2.26 8.15 -8.15
CA LEU A 55 3.13 8.59 -7.06
C LEU A 55 2.96 10.09 -6.79
N GLY A 56 3.42 10.54 -5.62
CA GLY A 56 3.32 11.94 -5.20
C GLY A 56 1.88 12.40 -4.97
N VAL A 57 0.97 11.45 -4.71
CA VAL A 57 -0.45 11.74 -4.48
C VAL A 57 -1.03 10.85 -3.38
N LEU A 58 -2.11 11.32 -2.76
CA LEU A 58 -2.94 10.52 -1.88
C LEU A 58 -3.79 9.55 -2.69
N SER A 59 -3.60 8.25 -2.49
CA SER A 59 -4.51 7.22 -3.01
C SER A 59 -5.36 6.66 -1.88
N GLU A 60 -6.64 6.42 -2.15
CA GLU A 60 -7.53 5.73 -1.21
C GLU A 60 -7.88 4.34 -1.71
N LEU A 61 -7.76 3.34 -0.84
CA LEU A 61 -8.28 2.00 -1.04
C LEU A 61 -9.37 1.74 0.01
N LEU A 62 -10.62 1.72 -0.44
CA LEU A 62 -11.78 1.53 0.41
C LEU A 62 -12.02 0.04 0.64
N ILE A 63 -11.97 -0.37 1.90
CA ILE A 63 -12.05 -1.76 2.34
C ILE A 63 -13.32 -1.98 3.17
N PRO A 64 -14.01 -3.13 3.03
CA PRO A 64 -15.23 -3.41 3.81
C PRO A 64 -14.89 -3.66 5.27
N ALA A 65 -13.75 -4.33 5.50
CA ALA A 65 -13.17 -4.59 6.80
C ALA A 65 -11.65 -4.81 6.63
N PRO A 66 -10.87 -4.65 7.71
CA PRO A 66 -9.50 -5.14 7.76
C PRO A 66 -9.36 -6.60 7.34
N ALA A 67 -8.20 -6.94 6.77
CA ALA A 67 -7.87 -8.28 6.29
C ALA A 67 -8.84 -8.83 5.20
N SER A 68 -9.51 -7.94 4.47
CA SER A 68 -10.38 -8.29 3.33
C SER A 68 -9.61 -8.67 2.07
N GLY A 69 -8.29 -8.45 2.05
CA GLY A 69 -7.42 -8.75 0.91
C GLY A 69 -6.61 -7.54 0.44
N GLU A 70 -6.62 -6.46 1.20
CA GLU A 70 -5.94 -5.20 0.89
C GLU A 70 -4.44 -5.38 0.68
N LEU A 71 -3.80 -6.22 1.51
CA LEU A 71 -2.39 -6.53 1.35
C LEU A 71 -2.12 -7.33 0.09
N GLY A 72 -3.10 -8.07 -0.42
CA GLY A 72 -2.95 -8.75 -1.70
C GLY A 72 -2.92 -7.80 -2.89
N VAL A 73 -3.57 -6.64 -2.77
CA VAL A 73 -3.53 -5.57 -3.77
C VAL A 73 -2.25 -4.74 -3.61
N LEU A 74 -1.87 -4.41 -2.37
CA LEU A 74 -0.76 -3.48 -2.10
C LEU A 74 0.62 -4.16 -2.14
N ALA A 75 0.75 -5.42 -1.75
CA ALA A 75 2.05 -6.10 -1.73
C ALA A 75 2.81 -6.06 -3.07
N PRO A 76 2.21 -6.37 -4.24
CA PRO A 76 2.94 -6.26 -5.50
C PRO A 76 3.39 -4.82 -5.80
N LEU A 77 2.54 -3.82 -5.54
CA LEU A 77 2.87 -2.40 -5.69
C LEU A 77 4.04 -1.98 -4.78
N LEU A 78 4.00 -2.36 -3.50
CA LEU A 78 5.05 -2.03 -2.53
C LEU A 78 6.41 -2.62 -2.92
N ARG A 79 6.43 -3.85 -3.45
CA ARG A 79 7.65 -4.48 -3.97
C ARG A 79 8.20 -3.75 -5.18
N GLN A 80 7.33 -3.35 -6.12
CA GLN A 80 7.73 -2.60 -7.32
C GLN A 80 8.28 -1.21 -6.95
N HIS A 81 7.66 -0.54 -5.98
CA HIS A 81 8.11 0.76 -5.51
C HIS A 81 9.47 0.67 -4.82
N GLN A 82 9.68 -0.34 -3.97
CA GLN A 82 10.96 -0.52 -3.27
C GLN A 82 12.10 -1.03 -4.13
N ALA A 83 11.82 -1.64 -5.28
CA ALA A 83 12.84 -1.97 -6.26
C ALA A 83 13.41 -0.72 -6.97
N GLN A 84 12.80 0.47 -6.82
CA GLN A 84 13.29 1.68 -7.47
C GLN A 84 14.52 2.27 -6.76
N PRO A 85 15.47 2.85 -7.51
CA PRO A 85 16.65 3.50 -6.92
C PRO A 85 16.23 4.60 -5.94
N GLY A 86 16.82 4.58 -4.74
CA GLY A 86 16.55 5.58 -3.71
C GLY A 86 15.26 5.34 -2.92
N ALA A 87 14.53 4.24 -3.15
CA ALA A 87 13.41 3.86 -2.30
C ALA A 87 13.87 3.62 -0.85
N ALA A 88 13.32 4.38 0.08
CA ALA A 88 13.66 4.36 1.49
C ALA A 88 12.38 4.11 2.30
N GLY A 89 12.42 3.10 3.19
CA GLY A 89 11.44 2.89 4.26
C GLY A 89 9.99 2.60 3.85
N LEU A 90 9.41 1.54 4.41
CA LEU A 90 7.96 1.33 4.42
C LEU A 90 7.40 1.69 5.81
N LEU A 91 6.57 2.73 5.86
CA LEU A 91 5.86 3.14 7.06
C LEU A 91 4.46 2.53 7.09
N TRP A 92 4.23 1.63 8.03
CA TRP A 92 2.91 1.11 8.35
C TRP A 92 2.28 1.95 9.46
N VAL A 93 1.08 2.44 9.21
CA VAL A 93 0.40 3.35 10.12
C VAL A 93 -0.92 2.73 10.58
N ASP A 94 -1.06 2.60 11.90
CA ASP A 94 -2.22 2.03 12.58
C ASP A 94 -2.72 0.66 12.05
N PRO A 95 -1.86 -0.33 11.74
CA PRO A 95 -2.35 -1.63 11.29
C PRO A 95 -3.28 -2.25 12.33
N PRO A 96 -4.50 -2.68 11.95
CA PRO A 96 -5.53 -3.15 12.89
C PRO A 96 -5.17 -4.50 13.53
N HIS A 97 -4.29 -5.26 12.89
CA HIS A 97 -3.76 -6.53 13.39
C HIS A 97 -2.24 -6.46 13.48
N GLY A 98 -1.65 -7.37 14.26
CA GLY A 98 -0.21 -7.55 14.27
C GLY A 98 0.31 -7.94 12.90
N LEU A 99 1.36 -7.27 12.42
CA LEU A 99 2.04 -7.64 11.18
C LEU A 99 2.94 -8.83 11.47
N GLN A 100 2.43 -10.04 11.24
CA GLN A 100 3.19 -11.27 11.45
C GLN A 100 4.25 -11.43 10.36
N HIS A 101 5.47 -11.79 10.77
CA HIS A 101 6.61 -11.95 9.87
C HIS A 101 6.31 -12.92 8.71
N ASP A 102 5.79 -14.11 9.01
CA ASP A 102 5.55 -15.14 7.97
C ASP A 102 4.49 -14.71 6.96
N GLY A 103 3.47 -13.98 7.41
CA GLY A 103 2.46 -13.39 6.54
C GLY A 103 3.06 -12.33 5.61
N LEU A 104 3.95 -11.48 6.13
CA LEU A 104 4.68 -10.52 5.32
C LEU A 104 5.66 -11.22 4.36
N ALA A 105 6.35 -12.28 4.80
CA ALA A 105 7.27 -13.06 3.98
C ALA A 105 6.55 -13.72 2.80
N ALA A 106 5.37 -14.30 3.03
CA ALA A 106 4.52 -14.88 1.99
C ALA A 106 4.07 -13.83 0.94
N LEU A 107 4.02 -12.55 1.32
CA LEU A 107 3.72 -11.42 0.45
C LEU A 107 4.97 -10.78 -0.17
N GLY A 108 6.18 -11.26 0.18
CA GLY A 108 7.46 -10.71 -0.23
C GLY A 108 7.76 -9.34 0.38
N LEU A 109 7.25 -9.08 1.59
CA LEU A 109 7.38 -7.82 2.32
C LEU A 109 8.26 -7.90 3.58
N ALA A 110 8.79 -9.07 3.94
CA ALA A 110 9.56 -9.26 5.16
C ALA A 110 10.92 -8.54 5.18
N GLU A 111 11.56 -8.42 4.00
CA GLU A 111 12.89 -7.80 3.86
C GLU A 111 12.86 -6.27 3.79
N LEU A 112 11.67 -5.68 3.81
CA LEU A 112 11.51 -4.23 3.66
C LEU A 112 11.79 -3.55 5.00
N PRO A 113 12.53 -2.44 5.08
CA PRO A 113 12.71 -1.70 6.32
C PRO A 113 11.34 -1.18 6.81
N LEU A 114 10.80 -1.80 7.85
CA LEU A 114 9.47 -1.50 8.39
C LEU A 114 9.58 -0.51 9.54
N LEU A 115 8.87 0.60 9.44
CA LEU A 115 8.56 1.46 10.58
C LEU A 115 7.08 1.31 10.90
N LEU A 116 6.75 1.18 12.19
CA LEU A 116 5.38 1.09 12.67
C LEU A 116 5.05 2.35 13.43
N LEU A 117 4.06 3.10 12.95
CA LEU A 117 3.48 4.24 13.64
C LEU A 117 2.11 3.85 14.18
N ARG A 118 1.91 4.07 15.49
CA ARG A 118 0.64 3.86 16.16
C ARG A 118 0.34 5.06 17.03
N GLU A 119 -0.78 5.72 16.74
CA GLU A 119 -1.24 6.86 17.52
C GLU A 119 -2.71 6.68 17.90
N ALA A 120 -3.10 7.22 19.05
CA ALA A 120 -4.47 7.04 19.54
C ALA A 120 -5.50 7.84 18.72
N ARG A 121 -5.11 9.04 18.26
CA ARG A 121 -5.99 9.98 17.57
C ARG A 121 -5.62 10.10 16.10
N ALA A 122 -6.61 9.97 15.22
CA ALA A 122 -6.44 10.12 13.78
C ALA A 122 -5.83 11.46 13.34
N ALA A 123 -6.03 12.54 14.11
CA ALA A 123 -5.44 13.84 13.84
C ALA A 123 -3.93 13.87 14.09
N ASP A 124 -3.47 13.23 15.17
CA ASP A 124 -2.05 13.12 15.53
C ASP A 124 -1.35 12.21 14.50
N THR A 125 -1.97 11.09 14.15
CA THR A 125 -1.53 10.23 13.05
C THR A 125 -1.40 11.01 11.73
N ALA A 126 -2.41 11.82 11.37
CA ALA A 126 -2.38 12.60 10.14
C ALA A 126 -1.21 13.59 10.12
N TRP A 127 -0.97 14.26 11.25
CA TRP A 127 0.13 15.19 11.37
C TRP A 127 1.48 14.48 11.25
N ALA A 128 1.64 13.32 11.91
CA ALA A 128 2.87 12.54 11.83
C ALA A 128 3.15 12.01 10.41
N VAL A 129 2.13 11.52 9.70
CA VAL A 129 2.23 11.13 8.29
C VAL A 129 2.60 12.33 7.41
N GLU A 130 2.03 13.51 7.67
CA GLU A 130 2.41 14.74 6.97
C GLU A 130 3.90 15.08 7.18
N GLN A 131 4.42 14.93 8.41
CA GLN A 131 5.85 15.14 8.69
C GLN A 131 6.73 14.07 8.05
N ALA A 132 6.30 12.82 8.01
CA ALA A 132 7.02 11.74 7.34
C ALA A 132 7.17 12.00 5.83
N LEU A 133 6.12 12.52 5.18
CA LEU A 133 6.18 12.92 3.77
C LEU A 133 7.13 14.09 3.54
N ARG A 134 7.08 15.12 4.39
CA ARG A 134 7.92 16.33 4.26
C ARG A 134 9.40 16.07 4.52
N SER A 135 9.71 15.15 5.42
CA SER A 135 11.08 14.79 5.78
C SER A 135 11.75 13.86 4.76
N GLY A 136 10.97 13.21 3.90
CA GLY A 136 11.47 12.22 2.94
C GLY A 136 11.94 10.91 3.61
N LEU A 137 11.66 10.72 4.91
CA LEU A 137 12.09 9.54 5.69
C LEU A 137 11.43 8.24 5.21
N ALA A 138 10.20 8.32 4.71
CA ALA A 138 9.46 7.18 4.19
C ALA A 138 8.95 7.50 2.79
N LEU A 139 9.36 6.71 1.81
CA LEU A 139 8.89 6.82 0.44
C LEU A 139 7.67 5.94 0.18
N ALA A 140 7.34 4.98 1.05
CA ALA A 140 6.06 4.29 1.01
C ALA A 140 5.36 4.36 2.38
N ILE A 141 4.10 4.79 2.39
CA ILE A 141 3.26 4.92 3.57
C ILE A 141 1.93 4.22 3.31
N VAL A 142 1.60 3.24 4.15
CA VAL A 142 0.30 2.55 4.15
C VAL A 142 -0.38 2.79 5.49
N TRP A 143 -1.51 3.49 5.44
CA TRP A 143 -2.25 3.86 6.64
C TRP A 143 -3.65 3.26 6.67
N TRP A 144 -3.93 2.41 7.66
CA TRP A 144 -5.29 1.99 8.05
C TRP A 144 -6.04 3.10 8.78
N CYS A 145 -6.45 4.11 8.01
CA CYS A 145 -7.28 5.22 8.46
C CYS A 145 -8.76 4.78 8.62
N LEU A 146 -9.01 3.96 9.64
CA LEU A 146 -10.34 3.41 9.94
C LEU A 146 -11.22 4.38 10.75
N GLN A 147 -10.59 5.34 11.43
CA GLN A 147 -11.28 6.43 12.12
C GLN A 147 -11.66 7.54 11.12
N ALA A 148 -12.71 8.30 11.43
CA ALA A 148 -13.11 9.44 10.61
C ALA A 148 -12.01 10.50 10.58
N LEU A 149 -11.65 10.95 9.38
CA LEU A 149 -10.64 11.97 9.17
C LEU A 149 -11.27 13.23 8.53
N PRO A 150 -11.07 14.43 9.09
CA PRO A 150 -11.60 15.66 8.51
C PRO A 150 -11.11 15.91 7.08
N ALA A 151 -11.96 16.50 6.24
CA ALA A 151 -11.63 16.81 4.85
C ALA A 151 -10.40 17.74 4.72
N LEU A 152 -10.19 18.64 5.68
CA LEU A 152 -9.01 19.51 5.73
C LEU A 152 -7.71 18.70 5.89
N SER A 153 -7.71 17.68 6.74
CA SER A 153 -6.54 16.80 6.95
C SER A 153 -6.20 16.02 5.68
N LEU A 154 -7.22 15.48 4.98
CA LEU A 154 -7.00 14.82 3.67
C LEU A 154 -6.39 15.78 2.64
N ARG A 155 -6.83 17.05 2.60
CA ARG A 155 -6.26 18.06 1.70
C ARG A 155 -4.81 18.38 2.04
N ARG A 156 -4.47 18.47 3.33
CA ARG A 156 -3.08 18.66 3.79
C ARG A 156 -2.19 17.49 3.41
N LEU A 157 -2.66 16.27 3.60
CA LEU A 157 -1.94 15.06 3.19
C LEU A 157 -1.72 15.01 1.68
N GLN A 158 -2.75 15.32 0.87
CA GLN A 158 -2.61 15.41 -0.58
C GLN A 158 -1.55 16.44 -1.00
N ARG A 159 -1.50 17.62 -0.35
CA ARG A 159 -0.47 18.63 -0.63
C ARG A 159 0.93 18.18 -0.22
N ALA A 160 1.05 17.50 0.92
CA ALA A 160 2.32 16.97 1.38
C ALA A 160 2.84 15.86 0.44
N ALA A 161 1.96 14.98 -0.04
CA ALA A 161 2.30 13.98 -1.04
C ALA A 161 2.78 14.62 -2.35
N GLN A 162 2.11 15.69 -2.81
CA GLN A 162 2.50 16.43 -4.02
C GLN A 162 3.89 17.09 -3.91
N ALA A 163 4.29 17.51 -2.71
CA ALA A 163 5.63 18.02 -2.46
C ALA A 163 6.71 16.92 -2.47
N SER A 164 6.31 15.65 -2.41
CA SER A 164 7.18 14.47 -2.37
C SER A 164 6.87 13.54 -3.55
N PRO A 165 7.31 13.88 -4.79
CA PRO A 165 6.83 13.26 -6.02
C PRO A 165 7.15 11.75 -6.15
N ALA A 166 8.18 11.25 -5.47
CA ALA A 166 8.53 9.83 -5.46
C ALA A 166 7.77 9.01 -4.39
N SER A 167 7.00 9.67 -3.53
CA SER A 167 6.31 9.00 -2.41
C SER A 167 5.07 8.22 -2.88
N LEU A 168 4.85 7.09 -2.24
CA LEU A 168 3.65 6.27 -2.37
C LEU A 168 2.85 6.42 -1.07
N LEU A 169 1.72 7.12 -1.12
CA LEU A 169 0.80 7.28 0.01
C LEU A 169 -0.52 6.57 -0.27
N VAL A 170 -0.84 5.58 0.55
CA VAL A 170 -2.09 4.83 0.46
C VAL A 170 -2.83 4.87 1.79
N LEU A 171 -4.06 5.40 1.76
CA LEU A 171 -4.99 5.36 2.89
C LEU A 171 -6.02 4.24 2.68
N LEU A 172 -6.02 3.28 3.59
CA LEU A 172 -7.03 2.23 3.73
C LEU A 172 -8.18 2.76 4.57
N ARG A 173 -9.34 2.99 3.95
CA ARG A 173 -10.50 3.62 4.60
C ARG A 173 -11.73 2.72 4.54
N PRO A 174 -12.72 2.86 5.43
CA PRO A 174 -13.94 2.06 5.37
C PRO A 174 -14.76 2.35 4.11
N GLN A 175 -15.36 1.32 3.48
CA GLN A 175 -16.26 1.50 2.32
C GLN A 175 -17.42 2.49 2.57
N ALA A 176 -17.87 2.65 3.82
CA ALA A 176 -18.93 3.60 4.19
C ALA A 176 -18.62 5.05 3.76
N VAL A 177 -17.35 5.40 3.51
CA VAL A 177 -16.94 6.76 3.06
C VAL A 177 -16.85 6.89 1.54
N ALA A 178 -17.31 5.89 0.77
CA ALA A 178 -17.26 5.90 -0.70
C ALA A 178 -17.94 7.13 -1.31
N ALA A 179 -19.12 7.50 -0.80
CA ALA A 179 -19.87 8.66 -1.27
C ALA A 179 -19.31 10.02 -0.80
N GLN A 180 -18.41 10.03 0.19
CA GLN A 180 -17.83 11.27 0.70
C GLN A 180 -16.86 11.89 -0.31
N ALA A 181 -16.87 13.21 -0.43
CA ALA A 181 -15.90 13.93 -1.25
C ALA A 181 -14.48 13.74 -0.69
N SER A 182 -13.54 13.36 -1.56
CA SER A 182 -12.13 13.19 -1.20
C SER A 182 -11.21 13.91 -2.19
N PRO A 183 -10.14 14.57 -1.70
CA PRO A 183 -9.14 15.18 -2.55
C PRO A 183 -8.25 14.15 -3.27
N ALA A 184 -8.27 12.88 -2.87
CA ALA A 184 -7.46 11.81 -3.46
C ALA A 184 -7.75 11.68 -4.97
N PRO A 185 -6.76 11.82 -5.87
CA PRO A 185 -6.96 11.65 -7.31
C PRO A 185 -7.27 10.19 -7.71
N LEU A 186 -6.87 9.21 -6.90
CA LEU A 186 -7.19 7.80 -7.08
C LEU A 186 -8.00 7.29 -5.88
N ARG A 187 -9.18 6.73 -6.16
CA ARG A 187 -10.00 6.01 -5.17
C ARG A 187 -10.45 4.68 -5.75
N LEU A 188 -10.09 3.61 -5.06
CA LEU A 188 -10.45 2.24 -5.37
C LEU A 188 -11.35 1.70 -4.26
N GLN A 189 -12.28 0.83 -4.60
CA GLN A 189 -13.05 0.04 -3.65
C GLN A 189 -12.72 -1.43 -3.85
N LEU A 190 -12.38 -2.11 -2.75
CA LEU A 190 -12.12 -3.54 -2.72
C LEU A 190 -13.37 -4.26 -2.27
N ASP A 191 -13.93 -5.10 -3.14
CA ASP A 191 -15.04 -5.99 -2.81
C ASP A 191 -14.54 -7.44 -2.73
N PRO A 192 -14.62 -8.08 -1.54
CA PRO A 192 -14.24 -9.47 -1.39
C PRO A 192 -15.26 -10.33 -2.12
N VAL A 193 -14.78 -11.22 -2.99
CA VAL A 193 -15.62 -12.24 -3.63
C VAL A 193 -15.38 -13.57 -2.93
N ALA A 194 -16.43 -14.38 -2.80
CA ALA A 194 -16.30 -15.76 -2.36
C ALA A 194 -15.41 -16.52 -3.36
N GLY A 195 -14.20 -16.90 -2.95
CA GLY A 195 -13.25 -17.65 -3.78
C GLY A 195 -11.86 -17.02 -3.89
N PRO A 196 -11.05 -17.44 -4.88
CA PRO A 196 -9.66 -17.03 -5.03
C PRO A 196 -9.52 -15.66 -5.73
N ALA A 197 -10.58 -14.86 -5.80
CA ALA A 197 -10.60 -13.60 -6.53
C ALA A 197 -10.92 -12.43 -5.60
N LEU A 198 -10.31 -11.28 -5.88
CA LEU A 198 -10.64 -9.98 -5.33
C LEU A 198 -11.25 -9.15 -6.45
N THR A 199 -12.28 -8.35 -6.15
CA THR A 199 -12.82 -7.40 -7.11
C THR A 199 -12.41 -6.00 -6.71
N LEU A 200 -11.87 -5.22 -7.65
CA LEU A 200 -11.63 -3.80 -7.47
C LEU A 200 -12.59 -2.99 -8.34
N ARG A 201 -13.22 -1.99 -7.75
CA ARG A 201 -13.99 -0.97 -8.45
C ARG A 201 -13.26 0.36 -8.41
N LEU A 202 -13.12 1.02 -9.55
CA LEU A 202 -12.55 2.36 -9.62
C LEU A 202 -13.66 3.38 -9.32
N LEU A 203 -13.58 4.05 -8.17
CA LEU A 203 -14.52 5.12 -7.81
C LEU A 203 -14.08 6.48 -8.36
N LYS A 204 -12.77 6.71 -8.39
CA LYS A 204 -12.17 7.94 -8.89
C LYS A 204 -10.80 7.66 -9.48
N ARG A 205 -10.54 8.26 -10.65
CA ARG A 205 -9.21 8.34 -11.29
C ARG A 205 -9.15 9.64 -12.10
N GLN A 206 -7.95 10.11 -12.42
CA GLN A 206 -7.76 11.23 -13.35
C GLN A 206 -7.95 10.75 -14.80
N GLY A 207 -9.19 10.70 -15.27
CA GLY A 207 -9.53 10.23 -16.61
C GLY A 207 -11.04 10.08 -16.80
N PRO A 208 -11.50 9.67 -18.00
CA PRO A 208 -12.90 9.42 -18.24
C PRO A 208 -13.41 8.40 -17.21
N PRO A 209 -14.66 8.56 -16.74
CA PRO A 209 -15.24 7.65 -15.77
C PRO A 209 -15.16 6.22 -16.31
N LEU A 210 -14.73 5.29 -15.46
CA LEU A 210 -14.64 3.88 -15.79
C LEU A 210 -15.38 3.10 -14.73
N ASP A 211 -16.63 2.74 -15.01
CA ASP A 211 -17.43 1.87 -14.14
C ASP A 211 -17.16 0.40 -14.49
N ARG A 212 -15.88 -0.01 -14.44
CA ARG A 212 -15.46 -1.39 -14.70
C ARG A 212 -14.99 -2.03 -13.40
N LEU A 213 -15.50 -3.23 -13.14
CA LEU A 213 -14.99 -4.13 -12.12
C LEU A 213 -13.75 -4.85 -12.65
N LEU A 214 -12.68 -4.84 -11.85
CA LEU A 214 -11.46 -5.58 -12.13
C LEU A 214 -11.41 -6.81 -11.25
N HIS A 215 -11.37 -7.99 -11.86
CA HIS A 215 -11.13 -9.23 -11.14
C HIS A 215 -9.63 -9.48 -11.03
N LEU A 216 -9.15 -9.60 -9.80
CA LEU A 216 -7.78 -9.87 -9.48
C LEU A 216 -7.66 -11.23 -8.82
N PRO A 217 -6.62 -12.02 -9.12
CA PRO A 217 -6.32 -13.21 -8.33
C PRO A 217 -5.94 -12.76 -6.91
N ARG A 218 -6.57 -13.37 -5.91
CA ARG A 218 -6.21 -13.19 -4.50
C ARG A 218 -4.85 -13.88 -4.28
N PRO A 219 -3.79 -13.15 -3.91
CA PRO A 219 -2.57 -13.83 -3.47
C PRO A 219 -2.94 -14.57 -2.18
N HIS A 220 -2.89 -15.90 -2.25
CA HIS A 220 -3.25 -16.76 -1.14
C HIS A 220 -2.06 -16.77 -0.17
N PRO A 221 -2.13 -16.15 1.02
CA PRO A 221 -1.00 -16.09 1.94
C PRO A 221 -0.58 -17.48 2.44
N LEU A 222 -1.45 -18.49 2.26
CA LEU A 222 -1.22 -19.87 2.67
C LEU A 222 -1.08 -20.84 1.49
N ARG A 223 -0.62 -20.39 0.31
CA ARG A 223 0.02 -21.33 -0.64
C ARG A 223 1.46 -21.62 -0.17
N LEU A 224 1.65 -21.80 1.14
CA LEU A 224 2.51 -22.88 1.61
C LEU A 224 2.08 -24.09 0.79
N GLY A 225 3.02 -24.80 0.18
CA GLY A 225 2.69 -25.98 -0.59
C GLY A 225 1.75 -26.88 0.22
N ALA A 226 1.10 -27.80 -0.44
CA ALA A 226 0.71 -29.04 0.20
C ALA A 226 1.97 -29.82 0.69
N ALA A 227 2.88 -29.17 1.43
CA ALA A 227 3.57 -29.78 2.53
C ALA A 227 2.44 -30.27 3.43
N ARG A 228 2.04 -31.52 3.18
CA ARG A 228 1.26 -32.33 4.09
C ARG A 228 1.65 -31.89 5.49
N LEU A 229 0.69 -31.37 6.25
CA LEU A 229 0.77 -31.45 7.70
C LEU A 229 0.87 -32.96 7.98
N GLN A 230 2.11 -33.48 8.00
CA GLN A 230 2.35 -34.75 8.62
C GLN A 230 1.87 -34.55 10.05
N PRO A 231 0.98 -35.43 10.55
CA PRO A 231 0.61 -35.39 11.96
C PRO A 231 1.92 -35.30 12.74
N LEU A 232 2.02 -34.37 13.69
CA LEU A 232 3.12 -34.39 14.64
C LEU A 232 3.06 -35.77 15.29
N GLY A 233 3.97 -36.67 14.88
CA GLY A 233 4.19 -37.91 15.59
C GLY A 233 4.56 -37.57 17.03
N PRO A 234 4.25 -38.44 18.00
CA PRO A 234 4.60 -38.19 19.39
C PRO A 234 6.08 -37.83 19.47
N ALA A 235 6.37 -36.66 20.05
CA ALA A 235 7.72 -36.14 20.17
C ALA A 235 8.58 -37.18 20.90
N ALA A 236 9.60 -37.71 20.22
CA ALA A 236 10.59 -38.55 20.87
C ALA A 236 11.26 -37.73 21.99
N PRO A 237 11.41 -38.28 23.21
CA PRO A 237 11.99 -37.54 24.32
C PRO A 237 13.41 -37.12 23.95
N ARG A 238 13.64 -35.80 23.91
CA ARG A 238 14.99 -35.24 23.73
C ARG A 238 15.83 -35.65 24.95
N PRO A 239 17.03 -36.23 24.76
CA PRO A 239 17.92 -36.52 25.87
C PRO A 239 18.33 -35.20 26.53
N VAL A 240 18.00 -35.05 27.81
CA VAL A 240 18.47 -33.94 28.65
C VAL A 240 19.97 -34.14 28.85
N PRO A 241 20.84 -33.19 28.45
CA PRO A 241 22.26 -33.30 28.74
C PRO A 241 22.48 -33.24 30.26
N ALA A 242 23.24 -34.20 30.78
CA ALA A 242 23.53 -34.33 32.20
C ALA A 242 24.24 -33.07 32.75
N PRO A 243 23.94 -32.67 34.00
CA PRO A 243 24.56 -31.49 34.61
C PRO A 243 26.07 -31.69 34.79
N ARG A 244 26.84 -30.70 34.36
CA ARG A 244 28.30 -30.65 34.48
C ARG A 244 28.67 -30.40 35.96
N PRO A 245 29.52 -31.21 36.58
CA PRO A 245 29.89 -31.01 37.99
C PRO A 245 30.70 -29.72 38.16
N LEU A 246 30.35 -28.94 39.19
CA LEU A 246 31.06 -27.72 39.59
C LEU A 246 32.42 -28.08 40.22
N PRO A 247 33.47 -27.28 39.99
CA PRO A 247 34.75 -27.47 40.66
C PRO A 247 34.64 -27.13 42.15
N HIS A 248 35.11 -28.03 42.99
CA HIS A 248 35.24 -27.88 44.43
C HIS A 248 36.36 -26.88 44.75
N SER A 249 36.00 -25.86 45.53
CA SER A 249 36.91 -24.90 46.13
C SER A 249 37.67 -25.57 47.28
N THR A 250 38.97 -25.78 47.11
CA THR A 250 39.87 -26.15 48.22
C THR A 250 40.51 -24.87 48.75
N GLY A 251 40.10 -24.42 49.94
CA GLY A 251 40.87 -23.48 50.76
C GLY A 251 41.59 -24.22 51.90
N PRO A 252 42.33 -23.52 52.78
CA PRO A 252 43.09 -22.29 52.60
C PRO A 252 44.61 -22.50 52.78
N ARG A 253 45.40 -21.57 52.23
CA ARG A 253 46.85 -21.42 52.45
C ARG A 253 47.18 -21.27 53.95
N ARG A 254 48.06 -22.12 54.47
CA ARG A 254 48.80 -21.83 55.72
C ARG A 254 50.08 -21.05 55.38
N LEU A 255 50.23 -19.92 56.06
CA LEU A 255 51.43 -19.08 56.11
C LEU A 255 52.59 -19.83 56.79
N GLY A 256 53.78 -19.70 56.23
CA GLY A 256 55.05 -20.06 56.87
C GLY A 256 55.65 -18.86 57.60
N VAL A 257 56.17 -19.09 58.80
CA VAL A 257 57.05 -18.20 59.57
C VAL A 257 58.08 -19.08 60.29
N VAL A 258 59.36 -18.73 60.05
CA VAL A 258 60.66 -19.20 60.60
C VAL A 258 61.11 -20.60 60.21
#